data_AF-A0A1B2DQS0-F1
#
_entry.id   AF-A0A1B2DQS0-F1
#
_cell.length_a   1.000
_cell.length_b   1.000
_cell.length_c   1.000
_cell.angle_alpha   90.00
_cell.angle_beta   90.00
_cell.angle_gamma   90.00
#
_symmetry.space_group_name_H-M   'P 1'
#
loop_
_entity.id
_entity.type
_entity.pdbx_description
1 polymer ?
#
loop_
_entity_poly.entity_id
_entity_poly.type
_entity_poly.pdbx_seq_one_letter_code
_entity_poly.pdbx_strand_id
1 'polypeptide(L)'
;MNVMDQQVTHIKFGSGRVVGKEDGKINVLFSSEIGEKSFQYPEAFAQFLQMDSPDLQDLIVSEYQSKQEQLLREEAEQLAVILAERKTPEKPVKSSKKKTESKKKR
;
A
#
# COMPACT_ATOMS: atom_id res chain seq x y z
N MET A 1 15.46 -10.72 2.29
CA MET A 1 15.16 -12.11 1.86
C MET A 1 15.20 -12.22 0.35
N ASN A 2 15.70 -13.34 -0.18
CA ASN A 2 15.69 -13.64 -1.62
C ASN A 2 14.57 -14.67 -1.89
N VAL A 3 13.46 -14.22 -2.47
CA VAL A 3 12.32 -15.08 -2.86
C VAL A 3 12.40 -15.49 -4.34
N MET A 4 13.53 -15.22 -5.00
CA MET A 4 13.81 -15.61 -6.38
C MET A 4 13.85 -17.12 -6.54
N ASP A 5 13.29 -17.62 -7.65
CA ASP A 5 13.15 -19.04 -8.02
C ASP A 5 12.37 -19.90 -7.02
N GLN A 6 11.69 -19.27 -6.05
CA GLN A 6 10.88 -19.99 -5.08
C GLN A 6 9.56 -20.46 -5.68
N GLN A 7 9.13 -21.63 -5.22
CA GLN A 7 7.86 -22.21 -5.60
C GLN A 7 6.74 -21.62 -4.73
N VAL A 8 5.68 -21.17 -5.39
CA VAL A 8 4.53 -20.51 -4.76
C VAL A 8 3.26 -21.11 -5.31
N THR A 9 2.20 -21.11 -4.52
CA THR A 9 0.88 -21.60 -4.89
C THR A 9 -0.10 -20.46 -4.76
N HIS A 10 -0.78 -20.14 -5.85
CA HIS A 10 -1.84 -19.16 -5.88
C HIS A 10 -3.20 -19.85 -5.76
N ILE A 11 -4.11 -19.29 -4.96
CA ILE A 11 -5.43 -19.91 -4.68
C ILE A 11 -6.27 -20.19 -5.94
N LYS A 12 -6.10 -19.36 -6.98
CA LYS A 12 -6.87 -19.40 -8.23
C LYS A 12 -6.09 -19.91 -9.44
N PHE A 13 -4.76 -19.78 -9.40
CA PHE A 13 -3.88 -20.09 -10.54
C PHE A 13 -3.07 -21.37 -10.31
N GLY A 14 -3.11 -21.92 -9.09
CA GLY A 14 -2.35 -23.10 -8.72
C GLY A 14 -0.87 -22.80 -8.53
N SER A 15 -0.02 -23.78 -8.79
CA SER A 15 1.43 -23.69 -8.61
C SER A 15 2.08 -22.74 -9.62
N GLY A 16 3.00 -21.92 -9.13
CA GLY A 16 3.82 -21.01 -9.90
C GLY A 16 5.23 -20.90 -9.31
N ARG A 17 6.10 -20.19 -10.01
CA ARG A 17 7.50 -19.98 -9.65
C ARG A 17 7.84 -18.50 -9.74
N VAL A 18 8.49 -17.95 -8.73
CA VAL A 18 8.95 -16.56 -8.75
C VAL A 18 10.12 -16.44 -9.72
N VAL A 19 9.93 -15.71 -10.81
CA VAL A 19 10.95 -15.46 -11.84
C VAL A 19 11.60 -14.08 -11.70
N GLY A 20 11.01 -13.18 -10.91
CA GLY A 20 11.53 -11.84 -10.71
C GLY A 20 11.00 -11.17 -9.45
N LYS A 21 11.73 -10.17 -8.98
CA LYS A 21 11.32 -9.26 -7.92
C LYS A 21 11.89 -7.89 -8.21
N GLU A 22 11.03 -6.89 -8.32
CA GLU A 22 11.41 -5.51 -8.63
C GLU A 22 10.48 -4.54 -7.88
N ASP A 23 11.05 -3.51 -7.26
CA ASP A 23 10.33 -2.39 -6.62
C ASP A 23 9.08 -2.77 -5.80
N GLY A 24 9.24 -3.74 -4.89
CA GLY A 24 8.13 -4.19 -4.03
C GLY A 24 7.06 -4.98 -4.78
N LYS A 25 7.36 -5.49 -5.97
CA LYS A 25 6.54 -6.44 -6.71
C LYS A 25 7.35 -7.68 -7.01
N ILE A 26 6.65 -8.79 -7.23
CA ILE A 26 7.24 -10.05 -7.67
C ILE A 26 6.56 -10.53 -8.95
N ASN A 27 7.35 -11.10 -9.85
CA ASN A 27 6.86 -11.76 -11.05
C ASN A 27 6.85 -13.25 -10.79
N VAL A 28 5.67 -13.86 -10.93
CA VAL A 28 5.42 -15.28 -10.78
C VAL A 28 5.03 -15.83 -12.14
N LEU A 29 5.79 -16.80 -12.61
CA LEU A 29 5.45 -17.62 -13.77
C LEU A 29 4.59 -18.79 -13.31
N PHE A 30 3.33 -18.80 -13.74
CA PHE A 30 2.45 -19.95 -13.56
C PHE A 30 2.54 -20.91 -14.75
N SER A 31 1.77 -21.99 -14.70
CA SER A 31 1.57 -22.91 -15.82
C SER A 31 1.30 -22.17 -17.14
N SER A 32 1.69 -22.77 -18.27
CA SER A 32 1.68 -22.14 -19.61
C SER A 32 0.31 -21.58 -20.05
N GLU A 33 -0.78 -22.02 -19.43
CA GLU A 33 -2.14 -21.54 -19.61
C GLU A 33 -2.40 -20.14 -19.02
N ILE A 34 -1.66 -19.75 -17.96
CA ILE A 34 -1.80 -18.47 -17.26
C ILE A 34 -0.66 -17.51 -17.63
N GLY A 35 0.56 -18.05 -17.74
CA GLY A 35 1.78 -17.31 -18.02
C GLY A 35 2.35 -16.55 -16.82
N GLU A 36 3.12 -15.49 -17.10
CA GLU A 36 3.73 -14.63 -16.08
C GLU A 36 2.74 -13.59 -15.54
N LYS A 37 2.74 -13.40 -14.23
CA LYS A 37 1.94 -12.39 -13.52
C LYS A 37 2.76 -11.68 -12.46
N SER A 38 2.61 -10.36 -12.40
CA SER A 38 3.20 -9.52 -11.36
C SER A 38 2.23 -9.30 -10.21
N PHE A 39 2.71 -9.44 -8.97
CA PHE A 39 1.94 -9.22 -7.75
C PHE A 39 2.68 -8.27 -6.81
N GLN A 40 1.93 -7.57 -5.94
CA GLN A 40 2.52 -6.72 -4.91
C GLN A 40 3.12 -7.57 -3.79
N TYR A 41 4.34 -7.26 -3.40
CA TYR A 41 5.07 -7.88 -2.30
C TYR A 41 5.22 -6.88 -1.14
N PRO A 42 4.98 -7.29 0.12
CA PRO A 42 4.61 -8.64 0.58
C PRO A 42 3.10 -8.95 0.56
N GLU A 43 2.26 -8.00 0.16
CA GLU A 43 0.79 -8.04 0.33
C GLU A 43 0.09 -9.24 -0.34
N ALA A 44 0.51 -9.63 -1.54
CA ALA A 44 -0.11 -10.75 -2.24
C ALA A 44 0.09 -12.10 -1.52
N PHE A 45 1.14 -12.25 -0.71
CA PHE A 45 1.41 -13.46 0.07
C PHE A 45 0.53 -13.63 1.29
N ALA A 46 -0.17 -12.58 1.72
CA ALA A 46 -1.09 -12.68 2.84
C ALA A 46 -2.44 -13.29 2.43
N GLN A 47 -2.88 -13.05 1.19
CA GLN A 47 -4.26 -13.32 0.79
C GLN A 47 -4.41 -14.16 -0.49
N PHE A 48 -3.41 -14.18 -1.37
CA PHE A 48 -3.54 -14.76 -2.71
C PHE A 48 -2.46 -15.80 -3.04
N LEU A 49 -1.25 -15.60 -2.53
CA LEU A 49 -0.08 -16.45 -2.73
C LEU A 49 0.29 -17.14 -1.42
N GLN A 50 0.66 -18.40 -1.51
CA GLN A 50 1.17 -19.19 -0.40
C GLN A 50 2.49 -19.79 -0.86
N MET A 51 3.59 -19.51 -0.17
CA MET A 51 4.83 -20.20 -0.51
C MET A 51 4.83 -21.66 -0.06
N ASP A 52 5.64 -22.47 -0.73
CA ASP A 52 5.91 -23.84 -0.32
C ASP A 52 6.70 -23.92 0.99
N SER A 53 7.65 -23.01 1.21
CA SER A 53 8.44 -22.99 2.45
C SER A 53 7.70 -22.23 3.58
N PRO A 54 7.35 -22.90 4.69
CA PRO A 54 6.66 -22.25 5.80
C PRO A 54 7.52 -21.14 6.45
N ASP A 55 8.84 -21.30 6.47
CA ASP A 55 9.76 -20.33 7.09
C ASP A 55 9.71 -18.95 6.42
N LEU A 56 9.78 -18.87 5.08
CA LEU A 56 9.65 -17.56 4.43
C LEU A 56 8.20 -17.11 4.34
N GLN A 57 7.20 -18.02 4.34
CA GLN A 57 5.80 -17.61 4.38
C GLN A 57 5.51 -16.85 5.67
N ASP A 58 5.91 -17.40 6.81
CA ASP A 58 5.73 -16.77 8.12
C ASP A 58 6.45 -15.43 8.18
N LEU A 59 7.68 -15.38 7.69
CA LEU A 59 8.47 -14.16 7.67
C LEU A 59 7.83 -13.08 6.79
N ILE A 60 7.39 -13.41 5.57
CA ILE A 60 6.72 -12.47 4.66
C ILE A 60 5.41 -11.96 5.27
N VAL A 61 4.63 -12.85 5.89
CA VAL A 61 3.38 -12.48 6.57
C VAL A 61 3.65 -11.59 7.78
N SER A 62 4.68 -11.88 8.58
CA SER A 62 5.07 -11.05 9.72
C SER A 62 5.52 -9.66 9.28
N GLU A 63 6.33 -9.56 8.23
CA GLU A 63 6.73 -8.28 7.62
C GLU A 63 5.53 -7.51 7.07
N TYR A 64 4.59 -8.20 6.42
CA TYR A 64 3.35 -7.59 5.94
C TYR A 64 2.50 -7.04 7.08
N GLN A 65 2.29 -7.82 8.15
CA GLN A 65 1.50 -7.39 9.31
C GLN A 65 2.12 -6.18 10.00
N SER A 66 3.43 -6.18 10.24
CA SER A 66 4.12 -5.02 10.84
C SER A 66 3.94 -3.75 10.00
N LYS A 67 4.03 -3.87 8.68
CA LYS A 67 3.88 -2.73 7.77
C LYS A 67 2.42 -2.26 7.65
N GLN A 68 1.47 -3.18 7.64
CA GLN A 68 0.04 -2.90 7.63
C GLN A 68 -0.41 -2.21 8.91
N GLU A 69 0.02 -2.67 10.08
CA GLU A 69 -0.37 -2.08 11.35
C GLU A 69 0.06 -0.61 11.45
N GLN A 70 1.27 -0.29 10.96
CA GLN A 70 1.74 1.08 10.91
C GLN A 70 0.89 1.95 9.97
N LEU A 71 0.62 1.48 8.76
CA LEU A 71 -0.24 2.19 7.80
C LEU A 71 -1.66 2.40 8.32
N LEU A 72 -2.25 1.37 8.94
CA LEU A 72 -3.60 1.42 9.49
C LEU A 72 -3.69 2.44 10.63
N ARG A 73 -2.64 2.54 11.45
CA ARG A 73 -2.57 3.51 12.56
C ARG A 73 -2.49 4.94 12.03
N GLU A 74 -1.66 5.19 11.02
CA GLU A 74 -1.57 6.49 10.35
C GLU A 74 -2.90 6.85 9.68
N GLU A 75 -3.53 5.92 8.96
CA GLU A 75 -4.81 6.14 8.31
C GLU A 75 -5.94 6.41 9.32
N ALA A 76 -5.98 5.67 10.43
CA ALA A 76 -6.96 5.89 11.50
C ALA A 76 -6.80 7.28 12.14
N GLU A 77 -5.56 7.73 12.34
CA GLU A 77 -5.27 9.07 12.87
C GLU A 77 -5.68 10.16 11.87
N GLN A 78 -5.37 9.99 10.58
CA GLN A 78 -5.80 10.92 9.53
C GLN A 78 -7.33 10.98 9.41
N LEU A 79 -8.01 9.84 9.43
CA LEU A 79 -9.47 9.77 9.40
C LEU A 79 -10.09 10.44 10.64
N ALA A 80 -9.49 10.25 11.81
CA ALA A 80 -9.93 10.91 13.04
C ALA A 80 -9.79 12.44 12.96
N VAL A 81 -8.69 12.94 12.38
CA VAL A 81 -8.48 14.38 12.13
C VAL A 81 -9.54 14.92 11.16
N ILE A 82 -9.78 14.23 10.02
CA ILE A 82 -10.78 14.65 9.02
C ILE A 82 -12.21 14.64 9.61
N LEU A 83 -12.53 13.62 10.41
CA LEU A 83 -13.83 13.52 11.09
C LEU A 83 -14.00 14.60 12.18
N ALA A 84 -12.93 14.92 12.91
CA ALA A 84 -12.94 16.01 13.89
C ALA A 84 -13.11 17.38 13.22
N GLU A 85 -12.43 17.62 12.10
CA GLU A 85 -12.56 18.86 11.31
C GLU A 85 -13.98 19.01 10.71
N ARG A 86 -14.60 17.91 10.27
CA ARG A 86 -15.99 17.91 9.79
C ARG A 86 -17.04 18.07 10.91
N LYS A 87 -16.69 17.75 12.16
CA LYS A 87 -17.60 17.87 13.32
C LYS A 87 -17.49 19.19 14.08
N THR A 88 -16.60 20.11 13.70
CA THR A 88 -16.64 21.50 14.15
C THR A 88 -17.53 22.35 13.23
N PRO A 89 -18.79 22.66 13.60
CA PRO A 89 -19.53 23.73 12.98
C PRO A 89 -19.06 25.08 13.54
N GLU A 90 -17.90 25.60 13.10
CA GLU A 90 -17.46 26.95 13.51
C GLU A 90 -17.21 27.89 12.32
N LYS A 91 -18.33 28.51 11.93
CA LYS A 91 -18.54 29.94 11.66
C LYS A 91 -17.78 30.59 10.47
N PRO A 92 -18.50 31.11 9.45
CA PRO A 92 -17.92 32.10 8.55
C PRO A 92 -17.75 33.43 9.31
N VAL A 93 -16.60 33.64 9.95
CA VAL A 93 -16.26 34.96 10.48
C VAL A 93 -15.78 35.84 9.33
N LYS A 94 -16.74 36.54 8.73
CA LYS A 94 -16.51 37.80 8.04
C LYS A 94 -15.81 38.78 9.00
N SER A 95 -14.68 39.35 8.62
CA SER A 95 -14.39 40.81 8.69
C SER A 95 -12.91 41.09 8.41
N SER A 96 -12.54 41.67 7.27
CA SER A 96 -12.53 43.12 6.98
C SER A 96 -11.46 43.93 7.72
N LYS A 97 -10.45 44.42 6.98
CA LYS A 97 -9.94 45.83 6.92
C LYS A 97 -8.54 45.81 6.28
N LYS A 98 -8.33 46.14 5.00
CA LYS A 98 -8.45 47.46 4.33
C LYS A 98 -7.45 48.48 4.86
N LYS A 99 -6.50 48.90 3.99
CA LYS A 99 -6.01 50.28 3.77
C LYS A 99 -4.93 50.26 2.66
N THR A 100 -5.23 50.83 1.47
CA THR A 100 -4.71 52.12 0.92
C THR A 100 -3.19 52.08 0.67
N GLU A 101 -2.58 52.60 -0.38
CA GLU A 101 -2.80 53.68 -1.37
C GLU A 101 -1.53 53.57 -2.27
N SER A 102 -1.47 53.83 -3.58
CA SER A 102 -1.41 55.15 -4.21
C SER A 102 -0.52 55.04 -5.47
N LYS A 103 -0.88 55.81 -6.50
CA LYS A 103 -0.17 56.11 -7.76
C LYS A 103 1.37 56.07 -7.73
N LYS A 104 2.03 55.54 -8.79
CA LYS A 104 2.98 56.31 -9.64
C LYS A 104 3.51 55.58 -10.91
N LYS A 105 3.29 56.23 -12.06
CA LYS A 105 4.14 56.40 -13.27
C LYS A 105 4.86 55.18 -13.89
N ARG A 106 4.58 54.94 -15.17
CA ARG A 106 5.54 55.27 -16.23
C ARG A 106 4.83 55.71 -17.50
#